data_AF-A0A8C1VLY3-F1
#
_entry.id   AF-A0A8C1VLY3-F1
#
_cell.length_a   1.000
_cell.length_b   1.000
_cell.length_c   1.000
_cell.angle_alpha   90.00
_cell.angle_beta   90.00
_cell.angle_gamma   90.00
#
_symmetry.space_group_name_H-M   'P 1'
#
loop_
_entity.id
_entity.type
_entity.pdbx_description
1 polymer ?
#
loop_
_entity_poly.entity_id
_entity_poly.type
_entity_poly.pdbx_seq_one_letter_code
_entity_poly.pdbx_strand_id
1 'polypeptide(L)'
;ENTEDSDLQMELSAFRAKWMSELQPSSGGKKSVSKFADLKRKQDIAREGKARELFLKAVEEEQNGAVYEAIKYYKSAMQLVPDIEFKINYSRTPDPDRSGSYLEDNENDREIDDLLTYFQQQLTLCDGTMKLCEPATDSTQLHISALPFEVLMYIFRWVVSCDLDLRALEQLSLVCRGFYICARDPEIWRSACLRVWGRSCTKMLPFSSWREMFLERPRVRFDGVYISKTSYIRQGEESLDGFYRAWHQVEYYRYLRFFPDGQVMMLTTPEDPLITVPRLRSKNSRYVQTFSTKYQRSRFCRRNPAPEAEHTFHVGLQLSSGGRQRFNKLVWIHHSCHITYRSTGETIVTAFDVDKMYTPLFFARVKSYTAFSEHPL
;
A
#
# COMPACT_ATOMS: atom_id res chain seq x y z
N GLU A 1 -17.12 -49.75 8.61
CA GLU A 1 -17.13 -48.62 7.65
C GLU A 1 -18.36 -47.69 7.75
N ASN A 2 -19.29 -47.84 8.72
CA ASN A 2 -20.53 -47.02 8.76
C ASN A 2 -20.62 -45.96 9.88
N THR A 3 -19.57 -45.75 10.67
CA THR A 3 -19.61 -44.81 11.81
C THR A 3 -19.27 -43.37 11.42
N GLU A 4 -18.31 -43.17 10.50
CA GLU A 4 -17.92 -41.82 10.04
C GLU A 4 -19.00 -41.17 9.15
N ASP A 5 -19.68 -41.97 8.32
CA ASP A 5 -20.81 -41.51 7.51
C ASP A 5 -22.01 -41.11 8.38
N SER A 6 -22.22 -41.79 9.52
CA SER A 6 -23.27 -41.43 10.47
C SER A 6 -23.00 -40.09 11.15
N ASP A 7 -21.73 -39.78 11.41
CA ASP A 7 -21.32 -38.54 12.08
C ASP A 7 -21.40 -37.35 11.11
N LEU A 8 -20.94 -37.54 9.86
CA LEU A 8 -21.09 -36.57 8.78
C LEU A 8 -22.56 -36.26 8.47
N GLN A 9 -23.41 -37.28 8.47
CA GLN A 9 -24.85 -37.09 8.22
C GLN A 9 -25.51 -36.31 9.36
N MET A 10 -25.05 -36.51 10.59
CA MET A 10 -25.52 -35.79 11.77
C MET A 10 -25.06 -34.32 11.76
N GLU A 11 -23.81 -34.04 11.40
CA GLU A 11 -23.30 -32.68 11.20
C GLU A 11 -24.03 -31.94 10.06
N LEU A 12 -24.27 -32.61 8.93
CA LEU A 12 -25.03 -32.06 7.81
C LEU A 12 -26.48 -31.77 8.18
N SER A 13 -27.10 -32.63 9.00
CA SER A 13 -28.46 -32.41 9.49
C SER A 13 -28.55 -31.21 10.43
N ALA A 14 -27.57 -31.03 11.32
CA ALA A 14 -27.47 -29.89 12.22
C ALA A 14 -27.24 -28.58 11.44
N PHE A 15 -26.39 -28.63 10.42
CA PHE A 15 -26.14 -27.50 9.53
C PHE A 15 -27.39 -27.10 8.75
N ARG A 16 -28.11 -28.05 8.15
CA ARG A 16 -29.36 -27.80 7.41
C ARG A 16 -30.46 -27.24 8.30
N ALA A 17 -30.60 -27.74 9.52
CA ALA A 17 -31.56 -27.22 10.49
C ALA A 17 -31.26 -25.77 10.88
N LYS A 18 -29.98 -25.45 11.09
CA LYS A 18 -29.52 -24.09 11.39
C LYS A 18 -29.74 -23.15 10.20
N TRP A 19 -29.41 -23.59 8.99
CA TRP A 19 -29.57 -22.80 7.78
C TRP A 19 -31.06 -22.53 7.45
N MET A 20 -31.93 -23.52 7.62
CA MET A 20 -33.38 -23.33 7.45
C MET A 20 -34.00 -22.41 8.52
N SER A 21 -33.46 -22.42 9.74
CA SER A 21 -33.82 -21.46 10.80
C SER A 21 -33.42 -20.02 10.45
N GLU A 22 -32.35 -19.82 9.68
CA GLU A 22 -31.87 -18.50 9.26
C GLU A 22 -32.67 -17.92 8.08
N LEU A 23 -33.26 -18.79 7.25
CA LEU A 23 -34.03 -18.40 6.06
C LEU A 23 -35.51 -18.07 6.31
N GLN A 24 -36.07 -18.39 7.48
CA GLN A 24 -37.44 -18.04 7.82
C GLN A 24 -37.53 -16.53 8.10
N PRO A 25 -38.30 -15.74 7.31
CA PRO A 25 -38.43 -14.31 7.55
C PRO A 25 -39.18 -14.09 8.86
N SER A 26 -38.48 -13.63 9.90
CA SER A 26 -39.07 -13.40 11.21
C SER A 26 -40.09 -12.27 11.14
N SER A 27 -41.38 -12.60 11.18
CA SER A 27 -42.43 -11.68 11.55
C SER A 27 -42.24 -11.29 13.02
N GLY A 28 -41.57 -10.16 13.26
CA GLY A 28 -41.60 -9.41 14.52
C GLY A 28 -40.85 -10.03 15.72
N GLY A 29 -39.67 -9.49 16.06
CA GLY A 29 -39.10 -9.69 17.39
C GLY A 29 -37.63 -9.30 17.54
N LYS A 30 -37.35 -8.08 18.04
CA LYS A 30 -36.01 -7.55 18.39
C LYS A 30 -35.27 -8.29 19.53
N LYS A 31 -35.62 -9.55 19.85
CA LYS A 31 -35.05 -10.32 20.98
C LYS A 31 -34.11 -11.47 20.60
N SER A 32 -34.07 -11.94 19.34
CA SER A 32 -33.21 -13.09 18.96
C SER A 32 -31.76 -12.70 18.65
N VAL A 33 -31.53 -11.50 18.10
CA VAL A 33 -30.19 -11.01 17.72
C VAL A 33 -29.26 -10.79 18.93
N SER A 34 -29.82 -10.41 20.10
CA SER A 34 -28.98 -10.17 21.29
C SER A 34 -28.39 -11.47 21.85
N LYS A 35 -29.16 -12.57 21.86
CA LYS A 35 -28.70 -13.86 22.41
C LYS A 35 -27.53 -14.44 21.63
N PHE A 36 -27.53 -14.33 20.30
CA PHE A 36 -26.43 -14.85 19.47
C PHE A 36 -25.15 -14.04 19.63
N ALA A 37 -25.26 -12.71 19.76
CA ALA A 37 -24.14 -11.82 20.06
C ALA A 37 -23.54 -12.09 21.45
N ASP A 38 -24.39 -12.35 22.45
CA ASP A 38 -23.96 -12.69 23.82
C ASP A 38 -23.24 -14.05 23.89
N LEU A 39 -23.71 -15.04 23.13
CA LEU A 39 -23.05 -16.35 22.99
C LEU A 39 -21.68 -16.24 22.33
N LYS A 40 -21.57 -15.45 21.25
CA LYS A 40 -20.29 -15.19 20.56
C LYS A 40 -19.30 -14.46 21.48
N ARG A 41 -19.75 -13.45 22.21
CA ARG A 41 -18.93 -12.71 23.18
C ARG A 41 -18.42 -13.61 24.31
N LYS A 42 -19.25 -14.51 24.83
CA LYS A 42 -18.82 -15.50 25.83
C LYS A 42 -17.76 -16.47 25.28
N GLN A 43 -17.92 -16.89 24.03
CA GLN A 43 -16.96 -17.78 23.36
C GLN A 43 -15.62 -17.08 23.11
N ASP A 44 -15.64 -15.80 22.73
CA ASP A 44 -14.43 -15.00 22.51
C ASP A 44 -13.70 -14.73 23.84
N ILE A 45 -14.42 -14.46 24.93
CA ILE A 45 -13.83 -14.31 26.28
C ILE A 45 -13.20 -15.63 26.75
N ALA A 46 -13.84 -16.78 26.50
CA ALA A 46 -13.29 -18.08 26.85
C ALA A 46 -12.02 -18.42 26.04
N ARG A 47 -11.99 -18.06 24.75
CA ARG A 47 -10.80 -18.22 23.89
C ARG A 47 -9.65 -17.32 24.35
N GLU A 48 -9.95 -16.08 24.73
CA GLU A 48 -8.96 -15.13 25.25
C GLU A 48 -8.38 -15.60 26.60
N GLY A 49 -9.22 -16.13 27.50
CA GLY A 49 -8.78 -16.73 28.76
C GLY A 49 -7.78 -17.88 28.54
N LYS A 50 -8.11 -18.81 27.63
CA LYS A 50 -7.25 -19.94 27.29
C LYS A 50 -5.94 -19.51 26.63
N ALA A 51 -5.99 -18.50 25.75
CA ALA A 51 -4.78 -17.94 25.12
C ALA A 51 -3.87 -17.28 26.17
N ARG A 52 -4.45 -16.61 27.18
CA ARG A 52 -3.70 -15.97 28.27
C ARG A 52 -3.00 -16.99 29.17
N GLU A 53 -3.66 -18.09 29.53
CA GLU A 53 -3.04 -19.17 30.31
C GLU A 53 -1.83 -19.78 29.58
N LEU A 54 -1.98 -20.06 28.29
CA LEU A 54 -0.89 -20.59 27.47
C LEU A 54 0.28 -19.60 27.35
N PHE A 55 -0.02 -18.30 27.25
CA PHE A 55 1.01 -17.27 27.18
C PHE A 55 1.78 -17.13 28.50
N LEU A 56 1.08 -17.14 29.65
CA LEU A 56 1.74 -17.09 30.96
C LEU A 56 2.60 -18.33 31.23
N LYS A 57 2.13 -19.51 30.80
CA LYS A 57 2.94 -20.74 30.88
C LYS A 57 4.19 -20.66 30.00
N ALA A 58 4.10 -20.03 28.83
CA ALA A 58 5.26 -19.80 27.97
C ALA A 58 6.31 -18.90 28.66
N VAL A 59 5.85 -17.85 29.35
CA VAL A 59 6.72 -16.93 30.11
C VAL A 59 7.43 -17.66 31.26
N GLU A 60 6.73 -18.52 31.98
CA GLU A 60 7.32 -19.33 33.06
C GLU A 60 8.42 -20.26 32.54
N GLU A 61 8.17 -20.95 31.43
CA GLU A 61 9.18 -21.81 30.78
C GLU A 61 10.37 -21.01 30.22
N GLU A 62 10.15 -19.77 29.75
CA GLU A 62 11.21 -18.87 29.34
C GLU A 62 12.07 -18.43 30.54
N GLN A 63 11.45 -18.08 31.67
CA GLN A 63 12.15 -17.75 32.92
C GLN A 63 12.93 -18.95 33.48
N ASN A 64 12.41 -20.17 33.30
CA ASN A 64 13.08 -21.42 33.67
C ASN A 64 14.19 -21.82 32.68
N GLY A 65 14.41 -21.07 31.59
CA GLY A 65 15.44 -21.33 30.57
C GLY A 65 15.07 -22.41 29.55
N ALA A 66 13.84 -22.94 29.59
CA ALA A 66 13.33 -23.95 28.66
C ALA A 66 12.73 -23.30 27.39
N VAL A 67 13.55 -22.53 26.68
CA VAL A 67 13.13 -21.68 25.54
C VAL A 67 12.42 -22.46 24.42
N TYR A 68 12.81 -23.72 24.18
CA TYR A 68 12.18 -24.56 23.15
C TYR A 68 10.74 -24.96 23.50
N GLU A 69 10.45 -25.23 24.78
CA GLU A 69 9.09 -25.52 25.24
C GLU A 69 8.26 -24.23 25.29
N ALA A 70 8.85 -23.11 25.70
CA ALA A 70 8.21 -21.79 25.68
C ALA A 70 7.68 -21.42 24.27
N ILE A 71 8.47 -21.65 23.21
CA ILE A 71 8.05 -21.36 21.82
C ILE A 71 6.79 -22.14 21.41
N LYS A 72 6.62 -23.38 21.87
CA LYS A 72 5.42 -24.18 21.57
C LYS A 72 4.18 -23.52 22.17
N TYR A 73 4.28 -23.09 23.43
CA TYR A 73 3.20 -22.42 24.12
C TYR A 73 2.89 -21.04 23.52
N TYR A 74 3.89 -20.24 23.15
CA TYR A 74 3.69 -18.97 22.45
C TYR A 74 2.95 -19.13 21.11
N LYS A 75 3.38 -20.08 20.28
CA LYS A 75 2.70 -20.38 19.01
C LYS A 75 1.24 -20.78 19.22
N SER A 76 0.98 -21.62 20.24
CA SER A 76 -0.39 -22.06 20.56
C SER A 76 -1.29 -20.92 21.05
N ALA A 77 -0.75 -19.97 21.82
CA ALA A 77 -1.48 -18.79 22.28
C ALA A 77 -1.83 -17.84 21.11
N MET A 78 -0.88 -17.58 20.22
CA MET A 78 -1.07 -16.73 19.03
C MET A 78 -2.03 -17.33 18.00
N GLN A 79 -2.12 -18.66 17.91
CA GLN A 79 -3.11 -19.33 17.06
C GLN A 79 -4.55 -19.12 17.55
N LEU A 80 -4.76 -18.99 18.87
CA LEU A 80 -6.07 -18.73 19.46
C LEU A 80 -6.47 -17.25 19.37
N VAL A 81 -5.53 -16.35 19.71
CA VAL A 81 -5.72 -14.90 19.63
C VAL A 81 -4.45 -14.28 19.05
N PRO A 82 -4.46 -13.87 17.77
CA PRO A 82 -3.42 -13.00 17.22
C PRO A 82 -3.38 -11.71 18.06
N ASP A 83 -2.20 -11.27 18.47
CA ASP A 83 -1.97 -10.07 19.30
C ASP A 83 -2.21 -10.22 20.82
N ILE A 84 -2.26 -11.45 21.35
CA ILE A 84 -2.36 -11.71 22.80
C ILE A 84 -1.24 -11.04 23.62
N GLU A 85 -0.06 -10.86 23.03
CA GLU A 85 1.12 -10.22 23.65
C GLU A 85 0.89 -8.76 24.05
N PHE A 86 0.02 -8.03 23.33
CA PHE A 86 -0.31 -6.63 23.63
C PHE A 86 -1.48 -6.49 24.61
N LYS A 87 -2.28 -7.57 24.77
CA LYS A 87 -3.40 -7.61 25.72
C LYS A 87 -2.95 -7.97 27.13
N ILE A 88 -1.85 -8.69 27.25
CA ILE A 88 -1.24 -9.02 28.52
C ILE A 88 -0.18 -7.94 28.79
N ASN A 89 -0.37 -7.13 29.82
CA ASN A 89 0.67 -6.21 30.31
C ASN A 89 1.84 -7.06 30.84
N TYR A 90 2.72 -7.48 29.93
CA TYR A 90 3.94 -8.20 30.23
C TYR A 90 5.12 -7.27 29.97
N SER A 91 5.71 -6.79 31.06
CA SER A 91 6.96 -6.04 31.03
C SER A 91 8.11 -7.05 30.93
N ARG A 92 8.66 -7.20 29.73
CA ARG A 92 9.91 -7.95 29.52
C ARG A 92 11.00 -7.29 30.38
N THR A 93 11.55 -8.02 31.35
CA THR A 93 12.71 -7.55 32.11
C THR A 93 13.88 -7.30 31.15
N PRO A 94 14.51 -6.12 31.15
CA PRO A 94 15.58 -5.80 30.21
C PRO A 94 16.78 -6.73 30.39
N ASP A 95 17.27 -7.27 29.28
CA ASP A 95 18.52 -8.01 29.18
C ASP A 95 19.68 -7.13 29.69
N PRO A 96 20.53 -7.58 30.65
CA PRO A 96 21.56 -6.73 31.25
C PRO A 96 22.72 -6.35 30.32
N ASP A 97 22.75 -6.85 29.08
CA ASP A 97 23.89 -6.68 28.16
C ASP A 97 23.62 -5.79 26.92
N ARG A 98 22.52 -5.03 26.93
CA ARG A 98 22.25 -4.04 25.88
C ARG A 98 22.23 -2.62 26.44
N SER A 99 23.42 -2.13 26.81
CA SER A 99 23.67 -0.73 27.15
C SER A 99 23.42 0.15 25.92
N GLY A 100 22.19 0.65 25.80
CA GLY A 100 21.83 1.79 25.00
C GLY A 100 21.23 2.81 25.95
N SER A 101 21.92 3.94 26.12
CA SER A 101 21.48 5.09 26.92
C SER A 101 20.06 5.49 26.52
N TYR A 102 19.07 5.11 27.33
CA TYR A 102 17.77 5.75 27.32
C TYR A 102 17.92 7.01 28.18
N LEU A 103 17.67 8.13 27.52
CA LEU A 103 17.65 9.47 28.10
C LEU A 103 16.72 9.46 29.32
N GLU A 104 17.21 10.01 30.43
CA GLU A 104 16.38 10.38 31.56
C GLU A 104 15.28 11.34 31.05
N ASP A 105 14.02 10.94 31.20
CA ASP A 105 12.87 11.79 30.92
C ASP A 105 12.95 13.01 31.84
N ASN A 106 13.25 14.17 31.25
CA ASN A 106 13.07 15.45 31.92
C ASN A 106 11.58 15.72 32.04
N GLU A 107 11.09 15.91 33.29
CA GLU A 107 9.70 16.21 33.67
C GLU A 107 9.17 17.58 33.19
N ASN A 108 9.47 17.99 31.95
CA ASN A 108 8.97 19.22 31.33
C ASN A 108 8.24 18.97 29.99
N ASP A 109 7.80 17.74 29.74
CA ASP A 109 6.94 17.39 28.60
C ASP A 109 5.54 18.00 28.78
N ARG A 110 5.44 19.31 28.51
CA ARG A 110 4.24 19.84 27.90
C ARG A 110 4.12 19.13 26.55
N GLU A 111 3.16 18.24 26.42
CA GLU A 111 2.80 17.55 25.18
C GLU A 111 2.77 18.57 24.03
N ILE A 112 3.83 18.60 23.20
CA ILE A 112 3.93 19.53 22.08
C ILE A 112 3.04 18.98 20.96
N ASP A 113 1.73 19.21 21.08
CA ASP A 113 0.72 18.71 20.14
C ASP A 113 0.91 19.27 18.72
N ASP A 114 1.43 20.49 18.60
CA ASP A 114 1.64 21.17 17.32
C ASP A 114 3.07 21.66 17.13
N LEU A 115 3.91 20.76 16.60
CA LEU A 115 5.29 21.05 16.22
C LEU A 115 5.42 22.19 15.20
N LEU A 116 4.43 22.38 14.31
CA LEU A 116 4.50 23.45 13.30
C LEU A 116 4.39 24.81 13.99
N THR A 117 3.37 24.99 14.81
CA THR A 117 3.15 26.22 15.58
C THR A 117 4.30 26.45 16.56
N TYR A 118 4.79 25.40 17.23
CA TYR A 118 5.94 25.49 18.12
C TYR A 118 7.20 26.00 17.41
N PHE A 119 7.56 25.43 16.25
CA PHE A 119 8.74 25.88 15.50
C PHE A 119 8.56 27.29 14.93
N GLN A 120 7.35 27.66 14.48
CA GLN A 120 7.07 29.02 14.04
C GLN A 120 7.27 30.05 15.15
N GLN A 121 6.78 29.77 16.36
CA GLN A 121 6.97 30.64 17.52
C GLN A 121 8.47 30.79 17.84
N GLN A 122 9.21 29.69 17.87
CA GLN A 122 10.63 29.71 18.20
C GLN A 122 11.47 30.52 17.19
N LEU A 123 11.17 30.41 15.90
CA LEU A 123 11.88 31.17 14.87
C LEU A 123 11.51 32.66 14.85
N THR A 124 10.31 33.02 15.31
CA THR A 124 9.87 34.42 15.39
C THR A 124 10.49 35.15 16.59
N LEU A 125 10.84 34.41 17.65
CA LEU A 125 11.42 34.96 18.88
C LEU A 125 12.93 35.22 18.80
N CYS A 126 13.66 34.56 17.89
CA CYS A 126 15.13 34.57 17.90
C CYS A 126 15.79 35.76 17.19
N ASP A 127 15.10 36.46 16.29
CA ASP A 127 15.54 37.69 15.64
C ASP A 127 14.43 38.09 14.66
N GLY A 128 14.04 39.36 14.54
CA GLY A 128 12.96 39.83 13.64
C GLY A 128 13.10 39.47 12.15
N THR A 129 14.15 38.73 11.76
CA THR A 129 14.33 38.06 10.48
C THR A 129 14.32 36.53 10.68
N MET A 130 13.36 35.83 10.06
CA MET A 130 13.20 34.37 10.19
C MET A 130 14.41 33.62 9.59
N LYS A 131 15.39 33.23 10.42
CA LYS A 131 16.54 32.41 10.00
C LYS A 131 16.12 30.94 9.87
N LEU A 132 15.96 30.46 8.63
CA LEU A 132 15.44 29.11 8.35
C LEU A 132 16.41 27.99 8.75
N CYS A 133 17.70 28.22 8.56
CA CYS A 133 18.75 27.26 8.87
C CYS A 133 20.04 28.01 9.18
N GLU A 134 20.89 27.40 9.97
CA GLU A 134 22.18 27.95 10.39
C GLU A 134 23.25 26.87 10.22
N PRO A 135 24.47 27.25 9.85
CA PRO A 135 25.57 26.30 9.75
C PRO A 135 25.92 25.75 11.13
N ALA A 136 26.00 24.42 11.25
CA ALA A 136 26.41 23.78 12.50
C ALA A 136 27.93 23.90 12.77
N THR A 137 28.71 24.17 11.72
CA THR A 137 30.18 24.30 11.78
C THR A 137 30.61 25.46 10.91
N ASP A 138 31.66 26.16 11.33
CA ASP A 138 32.25 27.24 10.54
C ASP A 138 32.91 26.65 9.29
N SER A 139 32.28 26.90 8.14
CA SER A 139 32.77 26.48 6.82
C SER A 139 33.05 27.70 5.97
N THR A 140 34.10 27.64 5.17
CA THR A 140 34.43 28.68 4.18
C THR A 140 33.57 28.58 2.92
N GLN A 141 32.76 27.51 2.79
CA GLN A 141 31.85 27.33 1.66
C GLN A 141 30.51 28.04 1.90
N LEU A 142 29.85 28.45 0.82
CA LEU A 142 28.56 29.14 0.90
C LEU A 142 27.48 28.19 1.45
N HIS A 143 26.92 28.53 2.61
CA HIS A 143 25.88 27.76 3.25
C HIS A 143 24.52 27.99 2.59
N ILE A 144 23.64 26.97 2.61
CA ILE A 144 22.30 27.04 2.00
C ILE A 144 21.41 28.13 2.62
N SER A 145 21.69 28.54 3.86
CA SER A 145 21.00 29.64 4.54
C SER A 145 21.22 31.01 3.89
N ALA A 146 22.24 31.17 3.04
CA ALA A 146 22.49 32.40 2.32
C ALA A 146 21.51 32.60 1.13
N LEU A 147 20.75 31.57 0.77
CA LEU A 147 19.78 31.67 -0.33
C LEU A 147 18.53 32.46 0.11
N PRO A 148 17.98 33.33 -0.76
CA PRO A 148 16.68 33.94 -0.53
C PRO A 148 15.58 32.89 -0.36
N PHE A 149 14.53 33.24 0.41
CA PHE A 149 13.42 32.34 0.70
C PHE A 149 12.75 31.81 -0.56
N GLU A 150 12.58 32.64 -1.58
CA GLU A 150 11.96 32.29 -2.86
C GLU A 150 12.77 31.22 -3.60
N VAL A 151 14.10 31.32 -3.57
CA VAL A 151 15.01 30.34 -4.18
C VAL A 151 14.95 29.02 -3.41
N LEU A 152 14.90 29.08 -2.08
CA LEU A 152 14.74 27.89 -1.25
C LEU A 152 13.40 27.19 -1.52
N MET A 153 12.30 27.94 -1.58
CA MET A 153 10.98 27.37 -1.91
C MET A 153 10.92 26.81 -3.33
N TYR A 154 11.68 27.38 -4.27
CA TYR A 154 11.86 26.81 -5.60
C TYR A 154 12.60 25.47 -5.57
N ILE A 155 13.66 25.35 -4.76
CA ILE A 155 14.36 24.08 -4.52
C ILE A 155 13.41 23.04 -3.93
N PHE A 156 12.56 23.41 -2.96
CA PHE A 156 11.58 22.49 -2.37
C PHE A 156 10.58 21.96 -3.40
N ARG A 157 10.09 22.85 -4.28
CA ARG A 157 9.27 22.44 -5.44
C ARG A 157 10.02 21.51 -6.39
N TRP A 158 11.32 21.72 -6.57
CA TRP A 158 12.17 20.85 -7.38
C TRP A 158 12.37 19.46 -6.78
N VAL A 159 12.47 19.37 -5.44
CA VAL A 159 12.57 18.11 -4.70
C VAL A 159 11.30 17.28 -4.85
N VAL A 160 10.12 17.91 -4.81
CA VAL A 160 8.86 17.21 -5.11
C VAL A 160 8.81 16.79 -6.58
N SER A 161 9.27 17.67 -7.48
CA SER A 161 9.33 17.46 -8.93
C SER A 161 7.99 17.20 -9.62
N CYS A 162 8.02 17.07 -10.94
CA CYS A 162 6.90 16.58 -11.72
C CYS A 162 6.48 15.13 -11.39
N ASP A 163 7.34 14.35 -10.71
CA ASP A 163 7.10 12.95 -10.32
C ASP A 163 6.44 12.79 -8.94
N LEU A 164 6.18 13.90 -8.22
CA LEU A 164 5.50 13.92 -6.91
C LEU A 164 6.22 13.12 -5.79
N ASP A 165 7.54 13.28 -5.63
CA ASP A 165 8.30 12.65 -4.53
C ASP A 165 8.17 13.41 -3.21
N LEU A 166 6.97 13.34 -2.63
CA LEU A 166 6.68 13.93 -1.32
C LEU A 166 7.42 13.23 -0.18
N ARG A 167 7.98 12.04 -0.39
CA ARG A 167 8.84 11.45 0.64
C ARG A 167 10.17 12.18 0.70
N ALA A 168 10.76 12.56 -0.44
CA ALA A 168 11.97 13.37 -0.45
C ALA A 168 11.74 14.72 0.25
N LEU A 169 10.57 15.34 0.06
CA LEU A 169 10.14 16.52 0.81
C LEU A 169 10.12 16.28 2.33
N GLU A 170 9.52 15.18 2.78
CA GLU A 170 9.50 14.83 4.21
C GLU A 170 10.90 14.51 4.75
N GLN A 171 11.80 13.89 3.96
CA GLN A 171 13.20 13.72 4.37
C GLN A 171 13.93 15.06 4.52
N LEU A 172 13.67 16.00 3.62
CA LEU A 172 14.21 17.35 3.69
C LEU A 172 13.68 18.09 4.93
N SER A 173 12.44 17.82 5.34
CA SER A 173 11.83 18.37 6.55
C SER A 173 12.55 17.95 7.86
N LEU A 174 13.33 16.86 7.84
CA LEU A 174 14.08 16.37 9.00
C LEU A 174 15.43 17.07 9.21
N VAL A 175 15.84 17.94 8.29
CA VAL A 175 17.16 18.60 8.35
C VAL A 175 17.22 19.67 9.44
N CYS A 176 16.22 20.55 9.51
CA CYS A 176 16.13 21.60 10.52
C CYS A 176 14.67 22.08 10.72
N ARG A 177 14.45 22.88 11.77
CA ARG A 177 13.13 23.46 12.09
C ARG A 177 12.57 24.34 10.96
N GLY A 178 13.39 25.16 10.30
CA GLY A 178 12.91 25.97 9.17
C GLY A 178 12.53 25.11 7.97
N PHE A 179 13.28 24.05 7.67
CA PHE A 179 12.95 23.12 6.59
C PHE A 179 11.67 22.34 6.90
N TYR A 180 11.44 22.00 8.16
CA TYR A 180 10.19 21.41 8.61
C TYR A 180 8.97 22.27 8.29
N ILE A 181 9.08 23.59 8.51
CA ILE A 181 8.04 24.57 8.20
C ILE A 181 7.87 24.72 6.69
N CYS A 182 8.95 24.92 5.94
CA CYS A 182 8.92 25.06 4.48
C CYS A 182 8.33 23.82 3.79
N ALA A 183 8.61 22.61 4.29
CA ALA A 183 8.05 21.37 3.74
C ALA A 183 6.52 21.25 3.95
N ARG A 184 5.97 22.04 4.90
CA ARG A 184 4.54 22.12 5.20
C ARG A 184 3.86 23.32 4.55
N ASP A 185 4.55 24.00 3.63
CA ASP A 185 3.97 25.10 2.85
C ASP A 185 2.68 24.67 2.13
N PRO A 186 1.53 25.33 2.37
CA PRO A 186 0.24 24.94 1.80
C PRO A 186 0.23 24.87 0.28
N GLU A 187 1.01 25.70 -0.41
CA GLU A 187 1.03 25.75 -1.87
C GLU A 187 1.71 24.53 -2.48
N ILE A 188 2.74 23.95 -1.84
CA ILE A 188 3.33 22.67 -2.29
C ILE A 188 2.27 21.57 -2.24
N TRP A 189 1.56 21.45 -1.13
CA TRP A 189 0.54 20.41 -0.95
C TRP A 189 -0.68 20.63 -1.84
N ARG A 190 -1.07 21.89 -2.06
CA ARG A 190 -2.13 22.26 -3.00
C ARG A 190 -1.77 21.86 -4.43
N SER A 191 -0.57 22.19 -4.89
CA SER A 191 -0.09 21.78 -6.22
C SER A 191 -0.04 20.26 -6.38
N ALA A 192 0.43 19.54 -5.35
CA ALA A 192 0.40 18.08 -5.34
C ALA A 192 -1.03 17.53 -5.43
N CYS A 193 -1.97 18.07 -4.64
CA CYS A 193 -3.38 17.68 -4.70
C CYS A 193 -4.00 17.93 -6.09
N LEU A 194 -3.74 19.09 -6.68
CA LEU A 194 -4.21 19.41 -8.04
C LEU A 194 -3.59 18.48 -9.09
N ARG A 195 -2.35 18.06 -8.91
CA ARG A 195 -1.69 17.10 -9.82
C ARG A 195 -2.33 15.71 -9.74
N VAL A 196 -2.72 15.26 -8.55
CA VAL A 196 -3.29 13.92 -8.34
C VAL A 196 -4.77 13.85 -8.71
N TRP A 197 -5.56 14.84 -8.30
CA TRP A 197 -7.03 14.81 -8.45
C TRP A 197 -7.57 15.79 -9.48
N GLY A 198 -6.72 16.60 -10.10
CA GLY A 198 -7.12 17.57 -11.12
C GLY A 198 -8.09 18.63 -10.59
N ARG A 199 -8.95 19.12 -11.49
CA ARG A 199 -9.97 20.15 -11.19
C ARG A 199 -11.06 19.67 -10.24
N SER A 200 -11.15 18.38 -9.96
CA SER A 200 -12.07 17.83 -8.96
C SER A 200 -11.64 18.16 -7.51
N CYS A 201 -10.51 18.84 -7.33
CA CYS A 201 -9.88 19.14 -6.05
C CYS A 201 -9.90 20.64 -5.69
N THR A 202 -11.02 21.34 -5.94
CA THR A 202 -11.14 22.79 -5.67
C THR A 202 -11.49 23.12 -4.22
N LYS A 203 -12.02 22.16 -3.46
CA LYS A 203 -12.45 22.34 -2.07
C LYS A 203 -11.61 21.45 -1.15
N MET A 204 -11.14 22.03 -0.04
CA MET A 204 -10.41 21.31 1.01
C MET A 204 -11.33 20.46 1.89
N LEU A 205 -12.62 20.80 1.98
CA LEU A 205 -13.57 20.09 2.83
C LEU A 205 -13.72 18.62 2.39
N PRO A 206 -13.76 17.67 3.34
CA PRO A 206 -13.87 17.82 4.80
C PRO A 206 -12.54 18.00 5.57
N PHE A 207 -11.41 18.18 4.89
CA PHE A 207 -10.08 18.26 5.51
C PHE A 207 -9.73 19.68 5.97
N SER A 208 -8.87 19.77 6.99
CA SER A 208 -8.38 21.03 7.57
C SER A 208 -7.20 21.63 6.79
N SER A 209 -6.41 20.80 6.11
CA SER A 209 -5.24 21.23 5.32
C SER A 209 -5.09 20.44 4.02
N TRP A 210 -4.44 21.04 3.01
CA TRP A 210 -4.10 20.34 1.76
C TRP A 210 -3.22 19.12 2.01
N ARG A 211 -2.35 19.19 3.03
CA ARG A 211 -1.49 18.08 3.45
C ARG A 211 -2.30 16.92 4.02
N GLU A 212 -3.20 17.20 4.95
CA GLU A 212 -4.10 16.19 5.52
C GLU A 212 -4.92 15.53 4.42
N MET A 213 -5.52 16.34 3.54
CA MET A 213 -6.23 15.84 2.37
C MET A 213 -5.35 14.91 1.52
N PHE A 214 -4.09 15.27 1.29
CA PHE A 214 -3.18 14.45 0.50
C PHE A 214 -2.87 13.08 1.11
N LEU A 215 -2.81 13.02 2.44
CA LEU A 215 -2.47 11.82 3.21
C LEU A 215 -3.69 10.91 3.44
N GLU A 216 -4.85 11.50 3.70
CA GLU A 216 -6.08 10.79 4.09
C GLU A 216 -6.93 10.38 2.88
N ARG A 217 -6.93 11.18 1.81
CA ARG A 217 -7.76 10.90 0.63
C ARG A 217 -7.20 9.72 -0.18
N PRO A 218 -8.02 8.74 -0.58
CA PRO A 218 -7.57 7.64 -1.43
C PRO A 218 -6.94 8.13 -2.74
N ARG A 219 -5.72 7.67 -3.02
CA ARG A 219 -4.99 7.94 -4.26
C ARG A 219 -4.02 6.83 -4.64
N VAL A 220 -3.77 6.71 -5.94
CA VAL A 220 -2.66 5.91 -6.45
C VAL A 220 -1.32 6.57 -6.12
N ARG A 221 -0.28 5.75 -6.09
CA ARG A 221 1.09 6.19 -5.85
C ARG A 221 1.90 6.18 -7.14
N PHE A 222 2.75 7.18 -7.29
CA PHE A 222 3.60 7.39 -8.47
C PHE A 222 5.09 7.04 -8.20
N ASP A 223 5.47 6.96 -6.92
CA ASP A 223 6.84 6.69 -6.44
C ASP A 223 7.21 5.19 -6.44
N GLY A 224 6.53 4.39 -7.26
CA GLY A 224 6.70 2.95 -7.28
C GLY A 224 5.83 2.26 -8.32
N VAL A 225 5.59 0.97 -8.10
CA VAL A 225 4.88 0.09 -9.03
C VAL A 225 3.97 -0.86 -8.26
N TYR A 226 2.81 -1.15 -8.81
CA TYR A 226 1.90 -2.17 -8.31
C TYR A 226 2.22 -3.51 -8.97
N ILE A 227 2.46 -4.55 -8.17
CA ILE A 227 2.91 -5.86 -8.63
C ILE A 227 1.93 -6.93 -8.16
N SER A 228 1.56 -7.83 -9.07
CA SER A 228 0.87 -9.08 -8.79
C SER A 228 1.73 -10.23 -9.30
N LYS A 229 1.90 -11.27 -8.48
CA LYS A 229 2.52 -12.55 -8.87
C LYS A 229 1.40 -13.57 -9.02
N THR A 230 1.41 -14.31 -10.11
CA THR A 230 0.48 -15.43 -10.36
C THR A 230 1.30 -16.66 -10.71
N SER A 231 1.00 -17.77 -10.04
CA SER A 231 1.64 -19.07 -10.28
C SER A 231 0.55 -20.13 -10.39
N TYR A 232 0.58 -20.93 -11.45
CA TYR A 232 -0.35 -22.04 -11.66
C TYR A 232 0.35 -23.20 -12.36
N ILE A 233 -0.23 -24.39 -12.23
CA ILE A 233 0.28 -25.60 -12.89
C ILE A 233 -0.59 -25.83 -14.14
N ARG A 234 0.04 -26.00 -15.29
CA ARG A 234 -0.62 -26.40 -16.54
C ARG A 234 -0.12 -27.76 -16.99
N GLN A 235 -0.98 -28.52 -17.64
CA GLN A 235 -0.58 -29.77 -18.29
C GLN A 235 0.34 -29.45 -19.49
N GLY A 236 1.38 -30.25 -19.67
CA GLY A 236 2.25 -30.16 -20.85
C GLY A 236 1.58 -30.75 -22.09
N GLU A 237 1.95 -30.23 -23.26
CA GLU A 237 1.52 -30.79 -24.53
C GLU A 237 2.25 -32.12 -24.79
N GLU A 238 1.50 -33.15 -25.19
CA GLU A 238 2.06 -34.45 -25.54
C GLU A 238 2.97 -34.28 -26.76
N SER A 239 4.27 -34.52 -26.57
CA SER A 239 5.27 -34.51 -27.63
C SER A 239 5.87 -35.90 -27.75
N LEU A 240 6.19 -36.29 -28.99
CA LEU A 240 6.83 -37.57 -29.30
C LEU A 240 8.33 -37.58 -28.93
N ASP A 241 8.90 -36.39 -28.67
CA ASP A 241 10.27 -36.24 -28.24
C ASP A 241 10.37 -36.56 -26.74
N GLY A 242 11.32 -37.41 -26.34
CA GLY A 242 11.50 -37.92 -24.97
C GLY A 242 11.79 -36.88 -23.87
N PHE A 243 11.56 -35.60 -24.12
CA PHE A 243 11.60 -34.48 -23.18
C PHE A 243 10.22 -34.09 -22.64
N TYR A 244 9.19 -34.92 -22.85
CA TYR A 244 7.83 -34.68 -22.35
C TYR A 244 7.81 -34.39 -20.84
N ARG A 245 7.24 -33.24 -20.47
CA ARG A 245 6.93 -32.88 -19.08
C ARG A 245 5.42 -32.77 -18.93
N ALA A 246 4.82 -33.73 -18.22
CA ALA A 246 3.37 -33.79 -18.02
C ALA A 246 2.79 -32.54 -17.33
N TRP A 247 3.57 -31.87 -16.49
CA TRP A 247 3.15 -30.69 -15.73
C TRP A 247 4.19 -29.58 -15.82
N HIS A 248 3.72 -28.36 -16.04
CA HIS A 248 4.53 -27.14 -16.07
C HIS A 248 4.03 -26.17 -15.00
N GLN A 249 4.92 -25.77 -14.10
CA GLN A 249 4.68 -24.64 -13.22
C GLN A 249 4.92 -23.34 -14.01
N VAL A 250 3.87 -22.58 -14.24
CA VAL A 250 3.93 -21.28 -14.91
C VAL A 250 3.85 -20.19 -13.85
N GLU A 251 4.86 -19.34 -13.82
CA GLU A 251 4.91 -18.16 -12.97
C GLU A 251 5.06 -16.92 -13.83
N TYR A 252 4.27 -15.89 -13.52
CA TYR A 252 4.40 -14.59 -14.16
C TYR A 252 3.97 -13.46 -13.25
N TYR A 253 4.43 -12.27 -13.60
CA TYR A 253 4.18 -11.04 -12.89
C TYR A 253 3.37 -10.07 -13.75
N ARG A 254 2.47 -9.34 -13.10
CA ARG A 254 1.77 -8.18 -13.66
C ARG A 254 2.24 -6.93 -12.96
N TYR A 255 2.73 -5.97 -13.73
CA TYR A 255 3.20 -4.67 -13.25
C TYR A 255 2.26 -3.58 -13.74
N LEU A 256 1.86 -2.68 -12.84
CA LEU A 256 1.11 -1.47 -13.13
C LEU A 256 1.83 -0.26 -12.55
N ARG A 257 2.26 0.66 -13.42
CA ARG A 257 2.86 1.92 -13.00
C ARG A 257 1.98 3.09 -13.44
N PHE A 258 1.67 3.95 -12.48
CA PHE A 258 0.93 5.20 -12.71
C PHE A 258 1.93 6.35 -12.80
N PHE A 259 1.64 7.32 -13.68
CA PHE A 259 2.41 8.55 -13.82
C PHE A 259 1.55 9.77 -13.45
N PRO A 260 2.15 10.85 -12.93
CA PRO A 260 1.40 12.07 -12.56
C PRO A 260 0.72 12.81 -13.72
N ASP A 261 1.02 12.48 -14.96
CA ASP A 261 0.31 12.98 -16.15
C ASP A 261 -0.90 12.12 -16.55
N GLY A 262 -1.26 11.12 -15.74
CA GLY A 262 -2.43 10.27 -15.96
C GLY A 262 -2.17 9.07 -16.87
N GLN A 263 -0.95 8.90 -17.38
CA GLN A 263 -0.56 7.72 -18.14
C GLN A 263 -0.39 6.50 -17.22
N VAL A 264 -0.69 5.32 -17.76
CA VAL A 264 -0.52 4.04 -17.05
C VAL A 264 0.22 3.07 -17.95
N MET A 265 1.25 2.44 -17.37
CA MET A 265 1.98 1.33 -17.99
C MET A 265 1.52 0.04 -17.34
N MET A 266 1.10 -0.92 -18.17
CA MET A 266 0.80 -2.28 -17.75
C MET A 266 1.72 -3.25 -18.49
N LEU A 267 2.35 -4.16 -17.75
CA LEU A 267 3.23 -5.19 -18.32
C LEU A 267 2.97 -6.53 -17.65
N THR A 268 2.76 -7.57 -18.45
CA THR A 268 2.69 -8.95 -17.98
C THR A 268 3.91 -9.70 -18.50
N THR A 269 4.75 -10.24 -17.63
CA THR A 269 6.01 -10.90 -18.01
C THR A 269 6.39 -11.99 -17.01
N PRO A 270 7.03 -13.10 -17.46
CA PRO A 270 7.65 -14.07 -16.55
C PRO A 270 8.99 -13.60 -15.97
N GLU A 271 9.52 -12.45 -16.41
CA GLU A 271 10.78 -11.90 -15.90
C GLU A 271 10.69 -11.44 -14.44
N ASP A 272 11.74 -11.71 -13.66
CA ASP A 272 11.84 -11.33 -12.25
C ASP A 272 11.75 -9.79 -12.05
N PRO A 273 11.13 -9.31 -10.94
CA PRO A 273 11.03 -7.88 -10.62
C PRO A 273 12.35 -7.11 -10.68
N LEU A 274 13.49 -7.71 -10.32
CA LEU A 274 14.79 -7.03 -10.31
C LEU A 274 15.21 -6.55 -11.70
N ILE A 275 14.81 -7.28 -12.75
CA ILE A 275 15.13 -6.94 -14.15
C ILE A 275 14.05 -6.01 -14.72
N THR A 276 12.79 -6.29 -14.42
CA THR A 276 11.65 -5.60 -15.04
C THR A 276 11.41 -4.20 -14.46
N VAL A 277 11.49 -4.05 -13.13
CA VAL A 277 11.16 -2.79 -12.45
C VAL A 277 12.02 -1.61 -12.93
N PRO A 278 13.35 -1.72 -13.07
CA PRO A 278 14.16 -0.63 -13.64
C PRO A 278 13.75 -0.22 -15.05
N ARG A 279 13.28 -1.15 -15.89
CA ARG A 279 12.84 -0.90 -17.27
C ARG A 279 11.53 -0.10 -17.33
N LEU A 280 10.72 -0.19 -16.28
CA LEU A 280 9.47 0.56 -16.15
C LEU A 280 9.68 2.02 -15.74
N ARG A 281 10.92 2.48 -15.55
CA ARG A 281 11.27 3.88 -15.15
C ARG A 281 10.89 4.93 -16.20
N SER A 282 10.96 4.62 -17.49
CA SER A 282 10.63 5.56 -18.57
C SER A 282 9.46 5.06 -19.40
N LYS A 283 8.65 6.01 -19.87
CA LYS A 283 7.51 5.79 -20.76
C LYS A 283 7.89 5.20 -22.12
N ASN A 284 9.17 5.26 -22.49
CA ASN A 284 9.69 4.79 -23.77
C ASN A 284 10.14 3.32 -23.78
N SER A 285 9.73 2.51 -22.80
CA SER A 285 10.03 1.08 -22.84
C SER A 285 9.31 0.44 -24.03
N ARG A 286 10.11 -0.03 -25.02
CA ARG A 286 9.66 -0.65 -26.28
C ARG A 286 8.79 -1.92 -26.11
N TYR A 287 8.53 -2.33 -24.87
CA TYR A 287 7.87 -3.59 -24.50
C TYR A 287 6.52 -3.38 -23.80
N VAL A 288 6.00 -2.15 -23.76
CA VAL A 288 4.83 -1.82 -22.94
C VAL A 288 3.64 -1.43 -23.80
N GLN A 289 2.53 -2.15 -23.62
CA GLN A 289 1.21 -1.66 -24.02
C GLN A 289 0.89 -0.45 -23.16
N THR A 290 1.20 0.73 -23.68
CA THR A 290 0.86 1.99 -23.04
C THR A 290 -0.65 2.19 -23.14
N PHE A 291 -1.34 2.09 -22.01
CA PHE A 291 -2.75 2.47 -21.93
C PHE A 291 -2.82 4.00 -21.82
N SER A 292 -3.06 4.66 -22.94
CA SER A 292 -3.31 6.11 -22.96
C SER A 292 -4.81 6.37 -22.76
N THR A 293 -5.16 6.99 -21.65
CA THR A 293 -6.39 7.79 -21.57
C THR A 293 -6.16 9.06 -22.40
N LYS A 294 -6.59 8.98 -23.66
CA LYS A 294 -6.59 9.99 -24.74
C LYS A 294 -6.02 11.38 -24.39
N TYR A 295 -4.82 11.68 -24.91
CA TYR A 295 -4.48 12.87 -25.70
C TYR A 295 -3.10 12.63 -26.32
N GLN A 296 -3.03 12.33 -27.62
CA GLN A 296 -1.76 12.26 -28.35
C GLN A 296 -1.76 13.21 -29.54
N ARG A 297 -0.78 14.13 -29.54
CA ARG A 297 -0.29 14.84 -30.72
C ARG A 297 0.88 14.03 -31.29
N SER A 298 0.76 13.73 -32.58
CA SER A 298 1.66 12.98 -33.46
C SER A 298 3.16 13.35 -33.35
N ARG A 299 4.06 12.38 -33.62
CA ARG A 299 5.17 12.53 -34.57
C ARG A 299 5.81 11.18 -34.99
N PHE A 300 5.81 10.97 -36.31
CA PHE A 300 6.65 10.14 -37.21
C PHE A 300 7.24 8.79 -36.73
N CYS A 301 6.62 7.69 -37.19
CA CYS A 301 7.26 6.39 -37.40
C CYS A 301 6.91 5.86 -38.80
N ARG A 302 7.85 5.15 -39.45
CA ARG A 302 7.66 4.44 -40.73
C ARG A 302 6.34 3.66 -40.70
N ARG A 303 5.47 3.87 -41.71
CA ARG A 303 4.18 3.20 -41.86
C ARG A 303 4.39 1.69 -42.04
N ASN A 304 4.30 0.92 -40.96
CA ASN A 304 3.77 -0.44 -41.08
C ASN A 304 2.34 -0.35 -41.65
N PRO A 305 1.87 -1.33 -42.43
CA PRO A 305 0.47 -1.39 -42.80
C PRO A 305 -0.36 -1.28 -41.53
N ALA A 306 -1.35 -0.38 -41.54
CA ALA A 306 -2.18 -0.18 -40.37
C ALA A 306 -2.88 -1.51 -40.04
N PRO A 307 -2.84 -1.97 -38.79
CA PRO A 307 -3.48 -3.23 -38.42
C PRO A 307 -4.97 -3.19 -38.79
N GLU A 308 -5.48 -4.29 -39.34
CA GLU A 308 -6.87 -4.40 -39.82
C GLU A 308 -7.89 -4.25 -38.67
N ALA A 309 -7.49 -4.59 -37.45
CA ALA A 309 -8.27 -4.45 -36.23
C ALA A 309 -7.53 -3.58 -35.19
N GLU A 310 -8.28 -2.72 -34.51
CA GLU A 310 -7.81 -1.92 -33.38
C GLU A 310 -8.20 -2.62 -32.06
N HIS A 311 -7.22 -2.85 -31.18
CA HIS A 311 -7.43 -3.48 -29.88
C HIS A 311 -7.37 -2.43 -28.78
N THR A 312 -8.45 -2.28 -28.02
CA THR A 312 -8.52 -1.41 -26.85
C THR A 312 -8.85 -2.26 -25.62
N PHE A 313 -8.01 -2.23 -24.59
CA PHE A 313 -8.33 -2.90 -23.33
C PHE A 313 -8.90 -1.92 -22.33
N HIS A 314 -9.97 -2.34 -21.67
CA HIS A 314 -10.64 -1.63 -20.59
C HIS A 314 -10.38 -2.36 -19.29
N VAL A 315 -9.81 -1.63 -18.33
CA VAL A 315 -9.39 -2.18 -17.04
C VAL A 315 -10.02 -1.35 -15.92
N GLY A 316 -10.79 -1.99 -15.07
CA GLY A 316 -11.32 -1.41 -13.84
C GLY A 316 -10.56 -1.92 -12.64
N LEU A 317 -10.01 -1.00 -11.84
CA LEU A 317 -9.31 -1.31 -10.60
C LEU A 317 -9.91 -0.50 -9.44
N GLN A 318 -10.09 -1.15 -8.30
CA GLN A 318 -10.47 -0.53 -7.04
C GLN A 318 -9.25 -0.37 -6.14
N LEU A 319 -9.04 0.85 -5.65
CA LEU A 319 -8.02 1.14 -4.66
C LEU A 319 -8.51 0.76 -3.26
N SER A 320 -7.68 0.02 -2.54
CA SER A 320 -7.95 -0.46 -1.19
C SER A 320 -6.68 -0.43 -0.34
N SER A 321 -6.85 -0.55 0.98
CA SER A 321 -5.75 -0.68 1.94
C SER A 321 -5.51 -2.16 2.23
N GLY A 322 -4.24 -2.54 2.40
CA GLY A 322 -3.82 -3.91 2.68
C GLY A 322 -2.65 -3.95 3.65
N GLY A 323 -2.78 -4.79 4.69
CA GLY A 323 -1.78 -4.86 5.77
C GLY A 323 -1.71 -3.55 6.56
N ARG A 324 -0.50 -3.08 6.84
CA ARG A 324 -0.25 -1.85 7.63
C ARG A 324 -0.26 -0.56 6.81
N GLN A 325 -0.30 -0.63 5.47
CA GLN A 325 -0.23 0.56 4.61
C GLN A 325 -1.60 0.89 4.02
N ARG A 326 -1.89 2.18 3.92
CA ARG A 326 -3.13 2.69 3.33
C ARG A 326 -2.99 2.80 1.82
N PHE A 327 -4.07 2.49 1.10
CA PHE A 327 -4.18 2.69 -0.36
C PHE A 327 -3.04 2.05 -1.17
N ASN A 328 -2.54 0.91 -0.71
CA ASN A 328 -1.40 0.20 -1.30
C ASN A 328 -1.82 -1.03 -2.11
N LYS A 329 -3.13 -1.30 -2.27
CA LYS A 329 -3.65 -2.49 -2.93
C LYS A 329 -4.65 -2.11 -4.03
N LEU A 330 -4.46 -2.67 -5.22
CA LEU A 330 -5.40 -2.57 -6.34
C LEU A 330 -6.11 -3.91 -6.54
N VAL A 331 -7.43 -3.88 -6.48
CA VAL A 331 -8.30 -5.03 -6.70
C VAL A 331 -8.95 -4.90 -8.07
N TRP A 332 -9.02 -5.98 -8.82
CA TRP A 332 -9.65 -5.98 -10.14
C TRP A 332 -11.17 -5.92 -10.01
N ILE A 333 -11.80 -5.09 -10.84
CA ILE A 333 -13.25 -4.97 -10.97
C ILE A 333 -13.71 -5.59 -12.29
N HIS A 334 -13.04 -5.25 -13.39
CA HIS A 334 -13.29 -5.82 -14.70
C HIS A 334 -12.04 -5.70 -15.58
N HIS A 335 -11.94 -6.56 -16.58
CA HIS A 335 -10.98 -6.45 -17.66
C HIS A 335 -11.65 -6.94 -18.95
N SER A 336 -11.65 -6.12 -20.00
CA SER A 336 -12.20 -6.51 -21.31
C SER A 336 -11.31 -6.01 -22.44
N CYS A 337 -11.33 -6.73 -23.56
CA CYS A 337 -10.71 -6.33 -24.82
C CYS A 337 -11.80 -6.00 -25.83
N HIS A 338 -11.73 -4.80 -26.42
CA HIS A 338 -12.58 -4.32 -27.49
C HIS A 338 -11.77 -4.37 -28.78
N ILE A 339 -12.24 -5.16 -29.74
CA ILE A 339 -11.60 -5.35 -31.04
C ILE A 339 -12.49 -4.68 -32.08
N THR A 340 -12.04 -3.56 -32.63
CA THR A 340 -12.77 -2.82 -33.66
C THR A 340 -12.15 -3.08 -35.03
N TYR A 341 -12.90 -3.73 -35.91
CA TYR A 341 -12.45 -4.00 -37.28
C TYR A 341 -12.62 -2.75 -38.15
N ARG A 342 -11.55 -2.30 -38.80
CA ARG A 342 -11.58 -1.06 -39.60
C ARG A 342 -12.41 -1.20 -40.87
N SER A 343 -12.53 -2.41 -41.41
CA SER A 343 -13.29 -2.71 -42.62
C SER A 343 -14.80 -2.63 -42.43
N THR A 344 -15.30 -3.10 -41.28
CA THR A 344 -16.74 -3.18 -41.00
C THR A 344 -17.23 -2.14 -39.98
N GLY A 345 -16.32 -1.56 -39.19
CA GLY A 345 -16.66 -0.72 -38.03
C GLY A 345 -17.23 -1.50 -36.85
N GLU A 346 -17.33 -2.83 -36.97
CA GLU A 346 -17.88 -3.70 -35.93
C GLU A 346 -16.89 -3.82 -34.76
N THR A 347 -17.42 -3.75 -33.53
CA THR A 347 -16.62 -3.89 -32.31
C THR A 347 -17.05 -5.14 -31.55
N ILE A 348 -16.13 -6.10 -31.44
CA ILE A 348 -16.32 -7.31 -30.63
C ILE A 348 -15.73 -7.05 -29.25
N VAL A 349 -16.50 -7.35 -28.20
CA VAL A 349 -16.07 -7.20 -26.81
C VAL A 349 -15.87 -8.57 -26.19
N THR A 350 -14.67 -8.83 -25.69
CA THR A 350 -14.33 -10.05 -24.94
C THR A 350 -14.02 -9.66 -23.50
N ALA A 351 -14.83 -10.11 -22.55
CA ALA A 351 -14.60 -9.92 -21.13
C ALA A 351 -13.74 -11.07 -20.56
N PHE A 352 -12.75 -10.75 -19.73
CA PHE A 352 -11.94 -11.74 -19.04
C PHE A 352 -12.57 -12.10 -17.69
N ASP A 353 -12.49 -13.38 -17.30
CA ASP A 353 -12.91 -13.86 -15.98
C ASP A 353 -11.90 -13.41 -14.92
N VAL A 354 -12.25 -12.33 -14.22
CA VAL A 354 -11.39 -11.69 -13.22
C VAL A 354 -11.24 -12.55 -11.97
N ASP A 355 -12.32 -13.20 -11.53
CA ASP A 355 -12.39 -13.86 -10.22
C ASP A 355 -11.46 -15.09 -10.13
N LYS A 356 -11.17 -15.74 -11.25
CA LYS A 356 -10.34 -16.95 -11.28
C LYS A 356 -8.85 -16.70 -11.49
N MET A 357 -8.48 -15.71 -12.28
CA MET A 357 -7.09 -15.57 -12.78
C MET A 357 -6.35 -14.30 -12.34
N TYR A 358 -7.05 -13.35 -11.71
CA TYR A 358 -6.48 -12.04 -11.40
C TYR A 358 -6.31 -11.87 -9.90
N THR A 359 -5.06 -11.98 -9.45
CA THR A 359 -4.72 -11.64 -8.07
C THR A 359 -4.59 -10.12 -7.90
N PRO A 360 -4.91 -9.56 -6.71
CA PRO A 360 -4.72 -8.15 -6.44
C PRO A 360 -3.27 -7.71 -6.60
N LEU A 361 -3.05 -6.46 -7.01
CA LEU A 361 -1.71 -5.88 -7.09
C LEU A 361 -1.37 -5.11 -5.81
N PHE A 362 -0.16 -5.31 -5.32
CA PHE A 362 0.36 -4.62 -4.14
C PHE A 362 1.43 -3.62 -4.53
N PHE A 363 1.39 -2.45 -3.90
CA PHE A 363 2.35 -1.38 -4.15
C PHE A 363 3.72 -1.73 -3.57
N ALA A 364 4.75 -1.59 -4.41
CA ALA A 364 6.15 -1.62 -4.04
C ALA A 364 6.80 -0.27 -4.38
N ARG A 365 7.42 0.38 -3.39
CA ARG A 365 8.18 1.62 -3.61
C ARG A 365 9.44 1.33 -4.42
N VAL A 366 9.75 2.18 -5.40
CA VAL A 366 10.96 2.07 -6.22
C VAL A 366 11.75 3.37 -6.17
N LYS A 367 12.84 3.40 -5.38
CA LYS A 367 13.64 4.62 -5.16
C LYS A 367 14.18 5.23 -6.45
N SER A 368 14.52 4.41 -7.44
CA SER A 368 15.06 4.92 -8.69
C SER A 368 14.04 5.73 -9.49
N TYR A 369 12.73 5.54 -9.31
CA TYR A 369 11.74 6.25 -10.13
C TYR A 369 11.74 7.77 -9.92
N THR A 370 12.16 8.24 -8.75
CA THR A 370 12.17 9.66 -8.39
C THR A 370 13.57 10.20 -8.14
N ALA A 371 14.62 9.45 -8.53
CA ALA A 371 16.01 9.84 -8.26
C ALA A 371 16.48 11.05 -9.09
N PHE A 372 15.80 11.36 -10.20
CA PHE A 372 16.11 12.49 -11.06
C PHE A 372 14.83 13.25 -11.36
N SER A 373 14.95 14.58 -11.47
CA SER A 373 13.85 15.51 -11.67
C SER A 373 14.22 16.44 -12.82
N GLU A 374 13.41 16.46 -13.88
CA GLU A 374 13.60 17.37 -15.02
C GLU A 374 12.94 18.74 -14.78
N HIS A 375 11.85 18.75 -14.01
CA HIS A 375 11.04 19.94 -13.76
C HIS A 375 10.55 19.99 -12.30
N PRO A 376 10.41 21.19 -11.73
CA PRO A 376 9.74 21.36 -10.45
C PRO A 376 8.25 21.01 -10.52
N LEU A 377 7.63 20.84 -9.34
CA LEU A 377 6.21 20.53 -9.15
C LEU A 377 5.24 21.44 -9.93
#